data_AF-A0ABD5RNX4-F1
#
_entry.id   AF-A0ABD5RNX4-F1
#
_cell.length_a   1.000
_cell.length_b   1.000
_cell.length_c   1.000
_cell.angle_alpha   90.00
_cell.angle_beta   90.00
_cell.angle_gamma   90.00
#
_symmetry.space_group_name_H-M   'P 1'
#
loop_
_entity.id
_entity.type
_entity.pdbx_description
1 polymer ?
#
loop_
_entity_poly.entity_id
_entity_poly.type
_entity_poly.pdbx_seq_one_letter_code
_entity_poly.pdbx_strand_id
1 'polypeptide(L)'
;MSGISADELIEALCELAEEVGGTPTRTQMNEQGRYSGQPYYTKFGSWNDALKAAGMGPNHRNTVPEEELIEELRRVAEEVERVPRMADMDEHGRFSASAYHRRFGSWPAARKAAGLQQRTETTRKIGREALLSALVELAEDVGRPPSQEEMNQSGEYCHRPYYREFGTWGTALEAAGLDPNAGRSQATSDENLLRALRELATELGRTPTFDQVNELGEYSIWPYIRAFGSHNEAVEAAGLSINKEHGTVEGTVEYGVNWATQRLKALERDDWVCQDENCEMTDHEHRVQYGQGLDVHHLQKVRTFDSLGTANQLENLVSLCRSCHVQWENRMSR
;
A
#
# COMPACT_ATOMS: atom_id res chain seq x y z
N MET A 1 -9.85 -12.17 66.83
CA MET A 1 -10.58 -13.30 66.21
C MET A 1 -9.55 -14.10 65.45
N SER A 2 -9.37 -15.37 65.80
CA SER A 2 -8.36 -16.24 65.18
C SER A 2 -8.67 -16.35 63.69
N GLY A 3 -7.83 -15.76 62.85
CA GLY A 3 -7.95 -15.92 61.41
C GLY A 3 -7.50 -17.32 61.02
N ILE A 4 -8.09 -17.89 59.96
CA ILE A 4 -7.68 -19.18 59.41
C ILE A 4 -6.16 -19.14 59.17
N SER A 5 -5.44 -20.13 59.69
CA SER A 5 -3.99 -20.23 59.57
C SER A 5 -3.59 -20.76 58.18
N ALA A 6 -2.32 -20.57 57.81
CA ALA A 6 -1.79 -21.13 56.57
C ALA A 6 -1.83 -22.66 56.58
N ASP A 7 -1.56 -23.27 57.73
CA ASP A 7 -1.55 -24.72 57.91
C ASP A 7 -2.94 -25.33 57.75
N GLU A 8 -3.98 -24.71 58.34
CA GLU A 8 -5.38 -25.14 58.16
C GLU A 8 -5.85 -25.06 56.70
N LEU A 9 -5.35 -24.08 55.93
CA LEU A 9 -5.67 -23.97 54.51
C LEU A 9 -4.95 -25.05 53.69
N ILE A 10 -3.68 -25.37 54.02
CA ILE A 10 -2.92 -26.43 53.38
C ILE A 10 -3.57 -27.80 53.65
N GLU A 11 -3.95 -28.08 54.89
CA GLU A 11 -4.65 -29.31 55.28
C GLU A 11 -5.93 -29.50 54.48
N ALA A 12 -6.82 -28.49 54.46
CA ALA A 12 -8.06 -28.54 53.69
C ALA A 12 -7.83 -28.69 52.17
N LEU A 13 -6.70 -28.19 51.65
CA LEU A 13 -6.33 -28.35 50.25
C LEU A 13 -5.85 -29.78 49.95
N CYS A 14 -5.09 -30.39 50.87
CA CYS A 14 -4.67 -31.80 50.80
C CYS A 14 -5.84 -32.77 50.91
N GLU A 15 -6.76 -32.56 51.86
CA GLU A 15 -7.98 -33.37 51.99
C GLU A 15 -8.78 -33.39 50.68
N LEU A 16 -9.03 -32.22 50.10
CA LEU A 16 -9.75 -32.13 48.83
C LEU A 16 -8.98 -32.79 47.68
N ALA A 17 -7.64 -32.77 47.70
CA ALA A 17 -6.82 -33.43 46.68
C ALA A 17 -6.97 -34.96 46.69
N GLU A 18 -7.09 -35.55 47.87
CA GLU A 18 -7.38 -36.98 48.03
C GLU A 18 -8.79 -37.32 47.54
N GLU A 19 -9.78 -36.47 47.85
CA GLU A 19 -11.17 -36.67 47.44
C GLU A 19 -11.37 -36.59 45.92
N VAL A 20 -10.78 -35.58 45.26
CA VAL A 20 -10.91 -35.41 43.80
C VAL A 20 -9.92 -36.26 43.00
N GLY A 21 -9.00 -36.97 43.67
CA GLY A 21 -7.99 -37.83 43.03
C GLY A 21 -6.94 -37.06 42.22
N GLY A 22 -6.59 -35.83 42.62
CA GLY A 22 -5.66 -34.97 41.88
C GLY A 22 -5.55 -33.57 42.46
N THR A 23 -4.80 -32.69 41.81
CA THR A 23 -4.67 -31.28 42.22
C THR A 23 -6.03 -30.58 42.17
N PRO A 24 -6.57 -30.06 43.29
CA PRO A 24 -7.89 -29.42 43.30
C PRO A 24 -7.89 -28.06 42.65
N THR A 25 -8.82 -27.82 41.72
CA THR A 25 -9.08 -26.49 41.16
C THR A 25 -9.72 -25.56 42.17
N ARG A 26 -9.53 -24.24 41.98
CA ARG A 26 -10.24 -23.22 42.78
C ARG A 26 -11.76 -23.40 42.74
N THR A 27 -12.30 -23.82 41.59
CA THR A 27 -13.73 -24.09 41.43
C THR A 27 -14.16 -25.27 42.28
N GLN A 28 -13.42 -26.39 42.25
CA GLN A 28 -13.69 -27.54 43.11
C GLN A 28 -13.58 -27.18 44.60
N MET A 29 -12.59 -26.37 45.00
CA MET A 29 -12.51 -25.88 46.39
C MET A 29 -13.73 -25.05 46.80
N ASN A 30 -14.23 -24.17 45.92
CA ASN A 30 -15.43 -23.39 46.21
C ASN A 30 -16.71 -24.23 46.31
N GLU A 31 -16.77 -25.35 45.60
CA GLU A 31 -17.97 -26.19 45.47
C GLU A 31 -17.99 -27.34 46.49
N GLN A 32 -16.83 -27.92 46.79
CA GLN A 32 -16.69 -29.18 47.54
C GLN A 32 -15.74 -29.03 48.74
N GLY A 33 -14.93 -27.98 48.76
CA GLY A 33 -13.93 -27.76 49.79
C GLY A 33 -14.45 -27.10 51.06
N ARG A 34 -13.67 -27.25 52.13
CA ARG A 34 -13.99 -26.72 53.47
C ARG A 34 -14.01 -25.19 53.54
N TYR A 35 -13.29 -24.52 52.64
CA TYR A 35 -13.17 -23.06 52.59
C TYR A 35 -13.36 -22.56 51.17
N SER A 36 -13.77 -21.30 51.01
CA SER A 36 -13.75 -20.66 49.70
C SER A 36 -12.31 -20.38 49.25
N GLY A 37 -12.12 -20.11 47.96
CA GLY A 37 -10.80 -19.82 47.38
C GLY A 37 -10.20 -18.50 47.87
N GLN A 38 -11.00 -17.57 48.42
CA GLN A 38 -10.53 -16.23 48.82
C GLN A 38 -9.50 -16.25 49.97
N PRO A 39 -9.70 -17.01 51.07
CA PRO A 39 -8.67 -17.24 52.10
C PRO A 39 -7.29 -17.63 51.56
N TYR A 40 -7.24 -18.46 50.50
CA TYR A 40 -5.99 -18.89 49.88
C TYR A 40 -5.26 -17.74 49.19
N TYR A 41 -5.96 -16.86 48.49
CA TYR A 41 -5.35 -15.63 47.93
C TYR A 41 -4.85 -14.70 49.03
N THR A 42 -5.63 -14.52 50.10
CA THR A 42 -5.25 -13.64 51.21
C THR A 42 -3.98 -14.12 51.93
N LYS A 43 -3.78 -15.44 52.05
CA LYS A 43 -2.63 -16.01 52.76
C LYS A 43 -1.41 -16.27 51.89
N PHE A 44 -1.60 -16.70 50.65
CA PHE A 44 -0.52 -17.16 49.79
C PHE A 44 -0.28 -16.27 48.57
N GLY A 45 -1.11 -15.25 48.32
CA GLY A 45 -1.02 -14.35 47.17
C GLY A 45 -1.65 -14.90 45.90
N SER A 46 -1.51 -16.20 45.63
CA SER A 46 -2.19 -16.86 44.52
C SER A 46 -2.60 -18.31 44.84
N TRP A 47 -3.55 -18.84 44.06
CA TRP A 47 -3.95 -20.25 44.15
C TRP A 47 -2.78 -21.21 43.85
N ASN A 48 -1.89 -20.85 42.93
CA ASN A 48 -0.72 -21.66 42.61
C ASN A 48 0.33 -21.63 43.73
N ASP A 49 0.47 -20.51 44.43
CA ASP A 49 1.36 -20.41 45.60
C ASP A 49 0.82 -21.23 46.77
N ALA A 50 -0.51 -21.28 46.95
CA ALA A 50 -1.15 -22.17 47.91
C ALA A 50 -0.92 -23.66 47.58
N LEU A 51 -1.09 -24.05 46.30
CA LEU A 51 -0.79 -25.41 45.85
C LEU A 51 0.69 -25.77 46.07
N LYS A 52 1.60 -24.85 45.74
CA LYS A 52 3.03 -25.02 45.96
C LYS A 52 3.37 -25.17 47.44
N ALA A 53 2.74 -24.39 48.31
CA ALA A 53 2.90 -24.50 49.76
C ALA A 53 2.38 -25.84 50.31
N ALA A 54 1.34 -26.41 49.68
CA ALA A 54 0.82 -27.74 49.96
C ALA A 54 1.60 -28.88 49.28
N GLY A 55 2.73 -28.60 48.63
CA GLY A 55 3.54 -29.61 47.93
C GLY A 55 2.91 -30.12 46.62
N MET A 56 1.88 -29.45 46.10
CA MET A 56 1.17 -29.81 44.88
C MET A 56 1.65 -28.99 43.67
N GLY A 57 1.59 -29.61 42.49
CA GLY A 57 1.79 -28.91 41.22
C GLY A 57 0.64 -27.93 40.93
N PRO A 58 0.87 -26.83 40.21
CA PRO A 58 -0.19 -25.89 39.82
C PRO A 58 -1.26 -26.54 38.92
N ASN A 59 -2.53 -26.19 39.10
CA ASN A 59 -3.66 -26.71 38.30
C ASN A 59 -3.55 -26.44 36.80
N HIS A 60 -2.80 -25.41 36.43
CA HIS A 60 -2.30 -25.36 35.07
C HIS A 60 -1.23 -26.44 34.92
N ARG A 61 -1.68 -27.65 34.56
CA ARG A 61 -0.97 -28.60 33.70
C ARG A 61 -0.63 -27.98 32.31
N ASN A 62 -0.42 -26.67 32.22
CA ASN A 62 0.48 -26.13 31.22
C ASN A 62 1.85 -26.37 31.84
N THR A 63 2.42 -27.54 31.63
CA THR A 63 3.17 -27.68 30.41
C THR A 63 3.26 -29.16 30.02
N VAL A 64 2.56 -29.61 28.97
CA VAL A 64 2.93 -30.87 28.30
C VAL A 64 4.43 -30.77 27.95
N PRO A 65 5.29 -31.71 28.36
CA PRO A 65 6.71 -31.75 28.01
C PRO A 65 6.91 -31.45 26.52
N GLU A 66 7.96 -30.70 26.19
CA GLU A 66 8.26 -30.38 24.79
C GLU A 66 8.47 -31.68 24.01
N GLU A 67 9.08 -32.64 24.68
CA GLU A 67 9.33 -34.00 24.25
C GLU A 67 8.03 -34.75 23.92
N GLU A 68 7.03 -34.69 24.82
CA GLU A 68 5.74 -35.37 24.61
C GLU A 68 4.94 -34.73 23.46
N LEU A 69 4.99 -33.41 23.32
CA LEU A 69 4.41 -32.73 22.16
C LEU A 69 5.14 -33.11 20.86
N ILE A 70 6.48 -33.17 20.89
CA ILE A 70 7.30 -33.56 19.73
C ILE A 70 7.01 -34.99 19.29
N GLU A 71 6.94 -35.93 20.23
CA GLU A 71 6.62 -37.34 19.96
C GLU A 71 5.22 -37.48 19.36
N GLU A 72 4.23 -36.78 19.94
CA GLU A 72 2.87 -36.79 19.41
C GLU A 72 2.80 -36.18 18.00
N LEU A 73 3.54 -35.10 17.75
CA LEU A 73 3.59 -34.46 16.44
C LEU A 73 4.23 -35.38 15.38
N ARG A 74 5.22 -36.20 15.77
CA ARG A 74 5.81 -37.24 14.89
C ARG A 74 4.86 -38.39 14.63
N ARG A 75 4.17 -38.87 15.67
CA ARG A 75 3.15 -39.93 15.55
C ARG A 75 2.06 -39.53 14.56
N VAL A 76 1.50 -38.32 14.69
CA VAL A 76 0.49 -37.82 13.74
C VAL A 76 1.08 -37.66 12.34
N ALA A 77 2.36 -37.27 12.21
CA ALA A 77 3.03 -37.18 10.91
C ALA A 77 3.13 -38.54 10.18
N GLU A 78 3.37 -39.61 10.94
CA GLU A 78 3.37 -40.98 10.42
C GLU A 78 1.94 -41.41 10.04
N GLU A 79 0.95 -41.11 10.88
CA GLU A 79 -0.46 -41.47 10.63
C GLU A 79 -1.03 -40.81 9.36
N VAL A 80 -0.74 -39.52 9.15
CA VAL A 80 -1.25 -38.77 8.00
C VAL A 80 -0.34 -38.85 6.78
N GLU A 81 0.79 -39.56 6.87
CA GLU A 81 1.84 -39.71 5.84
C GLU A 81 2.36 -38.40 5.24
N ARG A 82 2.27 -37.30 6.00
CA ARG A 82 2.73 -35.97 5.60
C ARG A 82 3.03 -35.13 6.83
N VAL A 83 3.67 -33.98 6.65
CA VAL A 83 3.87 -33.10 7.81
C VAL A 83 2.52 -32.55 8.31
N PRO A 84 2.19 -32.70 9.61
CA PRO A 84 0.91 -32.26 10.15
C PRO A 84 0.72 -30.75 10.01
N ARG A 85 -0.51 -30.38 9.69
CA ARG A 85 -1.12 -29.06 9.80
C ARG A 85 -1.76 -28.97 11.18
N MET A 86 -2.13 -27.75 11.58
CA MET A 86 -2.84 -27.54 12.85
C MET A 86 -4.14 -28.35 12.92
N ALA A 87 -4.93 -28.38 11.84
CA ALA A 87 -6.17 -29.15 11.77
C ALA A 87 -5.94 -30.66 12.00
N ASP A 88 -4.84 -31.22 11.52
CA ASP A 88 -4.54 -32.64 11.71
C ASP A 88 -4.26 -32.98 13.16
N MET A 89 -3.71 -32.04 13.94
CA MET A 89 -3.54 -32.26 15.38
C MET A 89 -4.85 -32.12 16.14
N ASP A 90 -5.74 -31.25 15.68
CA ASP A 90 -7.07 -31.12 16.27
C ASP A 90 -7.95 -32.34 15.93
N GLU A 91 -7.71 -32.99 14.79
CA GLU A 91 -8.45 -34.17 14.32
C GLU A 91 -7.85 -35.51 14.79
N HIS A 92 -6.54 -35.69 14.65
CA HIS A 92 -5.82 -36.95 14.91
C HIS A 92 -4.94 -36.90 16.16
N GLY A 93 -4.68 -35.72 16.70
CA GLY A 93 -3.75 -35.51 17.81
C GLY A 93 -4.41 -35.64 19.18
N ARG A 94 -3.64 -36.12 20.16
CA ARG A 94 -4.01 -36.12 21.58
C ARG A 94 -4.00 -34.73 22.21
N PHE A 95 -3.32 -33.78 21.57
CA PHE A 95 -3.20 -32.39 22.01
C PHE A 95 -3.66 -31.44 20.91
N SER A 96 -4.39 -30.39 21.30
CA SER A 96 -4.83 -29.37 20.34
C SER A 96 -3.65 -28.59 19.77
N ALA A 97 -3.83 -28.05 18.56
CA ALA A 97 -2.84 -27.21 17.90
C ALA A 97 -2.43 -25.99 18.75
N SER A 98 -3.33 -25.48 19.60
CA SER A 98 -3.05 -24.39 20.54
C SER A 98 -2.03 -24.76 21.62
N ALA A 99 -1.93 -26.04 22.01
CA ALA A 99 -0.92 -26.50 22.97
C ALA A 99 0.50 -26.31 22.40
N TYR A 100 0.69 -26.60 21.11
CA TYR A 100 1.95 -26.41 20.39
C TYR A 100 2.31 -24.93 20.24
N HIS A 101 1.35 -24.08 19.87
CA HIS A 101 1.58 -22.64 19.77
C HIS A 101 2.01 -22.04 21.11
N ARG A 102 1.33 -22.41 22.21
CA ARG A 102 1.62 -21.91 23.55
C ARG A 102 2.98 -22.38 24.08
N ARG A 103 3.41 -23.60 23.74
CA ARG A 103 4.69 -24.15 24.20
C ARG A 103 5.89 -23.63 23.40
N PHE A 104 5.80 -23.68 22.08
CA PHE A 104 6.93 -23.39 21.19
C PHE A 104 6.92 -21.94 20.66
N GLY A 105 5.93 -21.13 21.07
CA GLY A 105 5.71 -19.76 20.61
C GLY A 105 5.14 -19.64 19.19
N SER A 106 5.32 -20.66 18.34
CA SER A 106 4.72 -20.72 17.01
C SER A 106 4.65 -22.16 16.47
N TRP A 107 3.71 -22.42 15.57
CA TRP A 107 3.58 -23.71 14.88
C TRP A 107 4.84 -24.13 14.09
N PRO A 108 5.51 -23.22 13.33
CA PRO A 108 6.78 -23.55 12.68
C PRO A 108 7.88 -23.93 13.67
N ALA A 109 7.93 -23.31 14.86
CA ALA A 109 8.90 -23.64 15.89
C ALA A 109 8.66 -25.04 16.48
N ALA A 110 7.41 -25.43 16.73
CA ALA A 110 7.05 -26.78 17.19
C ALA A 110 7.48 -27.85 16.19
N ARG A 111 7.21 -27.62 14.90
CA ARG A 111 7.62 -28.51 13.81
C ARG A 111 9.13 -28.61 13.66
N LYS A 112 9.83 -27.48 13.80
CA LYS A 112 11.30 -27.44 13.80
C LYS A 112 11.87 -28.26 14.95
N ALA A 113 11.31 -28.12 16.16
CA ALA A 113 11.73 -28.89 17.34
C ALA A 113 11.48 -30.40 17.14
N ALA A 114 10.39 -30.78 16.46
CA ALA A 114 10.12 -32.17 16.13
C ALA A 114 10.98 -32.74 14.97
N GLY A 115 11.83 -31.94 14.34
CA GLY A 115 12.55 -32.35 13.12
C GLY A 115 11.66 -32.47 11.88
N LEU A 116 10.39 -32.06 12.00
CA LEU A 116 9.38 -32.06 10.94
C LEU A 116 9.38 -30.72 10.20
N GLN A 117 10.60 -30.29 9.84
CA GLN A 117 10.73 -29.18 8.93
C GLN A 117 10.03 -29.59 7.63
N GLN A 118 9.25 -28.69 7.03
CA GLN A 118 9.07 -28.86 5.59
C GLN A 118 10.50 -28.86 5.05
N ARG A 119 10.92 -29.93 4.38
CA ARG A 119 11.62 -29.67 3.14
C ARG A 119 10.64 -28.77 2.41
N THR A 120 10.86 -27.46 2.40
CA THR A 120 9.95 -26.53 1.74
C THR A 120 10.10 -26.79 0.25
N GLU A 121 9.50 -27.88 -0.20
CA GLU A 121 9.05 -28.11 -1.56
C GLU A 121 7.89 -27.15 -1.90
N THR A 122 7.59 -26.19 -1.03
CA THR A 122 6.78 -25.00 -1.32
C THR A 122 7.51 -23.92 -2.13
N THR A 123 8.73 -24.17 -2.59
CA THR A 123 9.26 -23.45 -3.77
C THR A 123 10.14 -24.39 -4.58
N ARG A 124 9.53 -25.17 -5.48
CA ARG A 124 10.15 -25.17 -6.81
C ARG A 124 10.05 -23.71 -7.24
N LYS A 125 11.14 -22.95 -7.08
CA LYS A 125 11.20 -21.55 -7.48
C LYS A 125 10.64 -21.53 -8.89
N ILE A 126 9.52 -20.84 -9.12
CA ILE A 126 8.94 -20.76 -10.46
C ILE A 126 10.08 -20.22 -11.32
N GLY A 127 10.47 -21.03 -12.30
CA GLY A 127 11.64 -20.73 -13.10
C GLY A 127 11.42 -19.40 -13.79
N ARG A 128 12.49 -18.61 -13.94
CA ARG A 128 12.44 -17.35 -14.68
C ARG A 128 11.71 -17.52 -16.02
N GLU A 129 12.02 -18.60 -16.74
CA GLU A 129 11.38 -18.95 -18.02
C GLU A 129 9.88 -19.23 -17.90
N ALA A 130 9.44 -19.92 -16.85
CA ALA A 130 8.01 -20.20 -16.64
C ALA A 130 7.23 -18.91 -16.34
N LEU A 131 7.81 -17.97 -15.58
CA LEU A 131 7.20 -16.66 -15.37
C LEU A 131 7.08 -15.89 -16.69
N LEU A 132 8.12 -15.88 -17.52
CA LEU A 132 8.10 -15.20 -18.81
C LEU A 132 7.10 -15.83 -19.78
N SER A 133 7.03 -17.17 -19.88
CA SER A 133 6.05 -17.86 -20.73
C SER A 133 4.62 -17.49 -20.35
N ALA A 134 4.28 -17.59 -19.06
CA ALA A 134 2.95 -17.21 -18.58
C ALA A 134 2.60 -15.74 -18.84
N LEU A 135 3.60 -14.84 -18.82
CA LEU A 135 3.41 -13.42 -19.15
C LEU A 135 3.13 -13.20 -20.64
N VAL A 136 3.83 -13.93 -21.52
CA VAL A 136 3.65 -13.86 -22.98
C VAL A 136 2.32 -14.49 -23.40
N GLU A 137 1.97 -15.66 -22.87
CA GLU A 137 0.70 -16.34 -23.15
C GLU A 137 -0.49 -15.45 -22.80
N LEU A 138 -0.48 -14.83 -21.61
CA LEU A 138 -1.52 -13.88 -21.23
C LEU A 138 -1.52 -12.62 -22.12
N ALA A 139 -0.36 -12.17 -22.60
CA ALA A 139 -0.27 -11.04 -23.51
C ALA A 139 -0.86 -11.36 -24.90
N GLU A 140 -0.72 -12.60 -25.37
CA GLU A 140 -1.33 -13.09 -26.61
C GLU A 140 -2.86 -13.16 -26.47
N ASP A 141 -3.37 -13.67 -25.34
CA ASP A 141 -4.80 -13.74 -25.06
C ASP A 141 -5.45 -12.36 -24.97
N VAL A 142 -4.80 -11.41 -24.30
CA VAL A 142 -5.30 -10.05 -24.10
C VAL A 142 -4.96 -9.14 -25.30
N GLY A 143 -4.07 -9.57 -26.20
CA GLY A 143 -3.62 -8.83 -27.38
C GLY A 143 -2.75 -7.59 -27.06
N ARG A 144 -2.31 -7.45 -25.81
CA ARG A 144 -1.46 -6.35 -25.33
C ARG A 144 -0.70 -6.79 -24.07
N PRO A 145 0.36 -6.09 -23.66
CA PRO A 145 1.02 -6.36 -22.40
C PRO A 145 0.02 -6.36 -21.23
N PRO A 146 -0.07 -7.45 -20.46
CA PRO A 146 -1.05 -7.56 -19.38
C PRO A 146 -0.66 -6.68 -18.20
N SER A 147 -1.67 -6.14 -17.54
CA SER A 147 -1.52 -5.49 -16.24
C SER A 147 -1.31 -6.52 -15.13
N GLN A 148 -0.80 -6.05 -14.00
CA GLN A 148 -0.64 -6.88 -12.79
C GLN A 148 -1.98 -7.45 -12.31
N GLU A 149 -3.05 -6.70 -12.50
CA GLU A 149 -4.38 -7.09 -12.09
C GLU A 149 -4.95 -8.18 -13.01
N GLU A 150 -4.76 -8.04 -14.33
CA GLU A 150 -5.12 -9.08 -15.31
C GLU A 150 -4.33 -10.37 -15.06
N MET A 151 -3.05 -10.28 -14.72
CA MET A 151 -2.26 -11.46 -14.32
C MET A 151 -2.80 -12.10 -13.03
N ASN A 152 -3.23 -11.31 -12.04
CA ASN A 152 -3.80 -11.88 -10.81
C ASN A 152 -5.18 -12.54 -11.04
N GLN A 153 -5.98 -11.98 -11.95
CA GLN A 153 -7.34 -12.43 -12.20
C GLN A 153 -7.40 -13.63 -13.14
N SER A 154 -6.58 -13.62 -14.19
CA SER A 154 -6.70 -14.55 -15.32
C SER A 154 -5.38 -15.24 -15.69
N GLY A 155 -4.26 -14.85 -15.06
CA GLY A 155 -2.95 -15.43 -15.35
C GLY A 155 -2.62 -16.67 -14.52
N GLU A 156 -1.63 -17.43 -14.99
CA GLU A 156 -1.22 -18.69 -14.36
C GLU A 156 -0.62 -18.48 -12.96
N TYR A 157 0.03 -17.33 -12.74
CA TYR A 157 0.68 -16.99 -11.49
C TYR A 157 0.25 -15.61 -11.02
N CYS A 158 0.15 -15.40 -9.70
CA CYS A 158 -0.02 -14.05 -9.18
C CYS A 158 1.21 -13.17 -9.44
N HIS A 159 1.08 -11.85 -9.37
CA HIS A 159 2.16 -10.90 -9.68
C HIS A 159 3.40 -11.02 -8.75
N ARG A 160 3.25 -11.53 -7.51
CA ARG A 160 4.33 -11.54 -6.51
C ARG A 160 5.62 -12.27 -6.93
N PRO A 161 5.55 -13.49 -7.51
CA PRO A 161 6.69 -14.14 -8.15
C PRO A 161 7.48 -13.27 -9.12
N TYR A 162 6.79 -12.46 -9.94
CA TYR A 162 7.42 -11.55 -10.89
C TYR A 162 8.21 -10.44 -10.20
N TYR A 163 7.64 -9.83 -9.16
CA TYR A 163 8.37 -8.84 -8.35
C TYR A 163 9.62 -9.42 -7.70
N ARG A 164 9.55 -10.66 -7.22
CA ARG A 164 10.68 -11.32 -6.58
C ARG A 164 11.83 -11.63 -7.56
N GLU A 165 11.50 -11.98 -8.81
CA GLU A 165 12.50 -12.37 -9.82
C GLU A 165 13.02 -11.18 -10.65
N PHE A 166 12.18 -10.19 -10.95
CA PHE A 166 12.49 -9.09 -11.87
C PHE A 166 12.53 -7.71 -11.20
N GLY A 167 12.11 -7.59 -9.93
CA GLY A 167 12.09 -6.35 -9.16
C GLY A 167 10.85 -5.49 -9.38
N THR A 168 10.47 -5.24 -10.64
CA THR A 168 9.27 -4.47 -11.00
C THR A 168 8.44 -5.20 -12.05
N TRP A 169 7.18 -4.80 -12.22
CA TRP A 169 6.35 -5.32 -13.30
C TRP A 169 6.84 -4.90 -14.69
N GLY A 170 7.30 -3.65 -14.83
CA GLY A 170 7.83 -3.14 -16.10
C GLY A 170 9.04 -3.93 -16.58
N THR A 171 9.97 -4.21 -15.68
CA THR A 171 11.16 -5.04 -15.98
C THR A 171 10.80 -6.50 -16.28
N ALA A 172 9.70 -7.02 -15.73
CA ALA A 172 9.20 -8.35 -16.08
C ALA A 172 8.62 -8.37 -17.51
N LEU A 173 7.85 -7.35 -17.90
CA LEU A 173 7.34 -7.19 -19.28
C LEU A 173 8.48 -7.03 -20.29
N GLU A 174 9.47 -6.19 -19.99
CA GLU A 174 10.66 -6.03 -20.84
C GLU A 174 11.44 -7.33 -20.99
N ALA A 175 11.62 -8.09 -19.90
CA ALA A 175 12.29 -9.39 -19.93
C ALA A 175 11.51 -10.44 -20.74
N ALA A 176 10.21 -10.26 -20.93
CA ALA A 176 9.35 -11.07 -21.79
C ALA A 176 9.28 -10.56 -23.23
N GLY A 177 9.99 -9.47 -23.57
CA GLY A 177 9.92 -8.85 -24.88
C GLY A 177 8.67 -8.01 -25.13
N LEU A 178 7.93 -7.66 -24.08
CA LEU A 178 6.73 -6.83 -24.15
C LEU A 178 7.07 -5.39 -23.79
N ASP A 179 6.56 -4.42 -24.55
CA ASP A 179 6.70 -3.00 -24.21
C ASP A 179 5.79 -2.68 -23.01
N PRO A 180 6.34 -2.34 -21.82
CA PRO A 180 5.55 -2.07 -20.63
C PRO A 180 4.59 -0.88 -20.78
N ASN A 181 4.80 -0.02 -21.78
CA ASN A 181 3.94 1.10 -22.07
C ASN A 181 2.89 0.80 -23.13
N ALA A 182 2.99 -0.27 -23.93
CA ALA A 182 2.06 -0.48 -25.04
C ALA A 182 0.59 -0.65 -24.60
N GLY A 183 0.33 -1.29 -23.45
CA GLY A 183 -1.02 -1.35 -22.88
C GLY A 183 -1.55 0.02 -22.42
N ARG A 184 -0.67 0.90 -21.92
CA ARG A 184 -1.01 2.28 -21.55
C ARG A 184 -1.25 3.12 -22.80
N SER A 185 -0.44 2.97 -23.84
CA SER A 185 -0.56 3.65 -25.13
C SER A 185 -1.84 3.30 -25.87
N GLN A 186 -2.33 2.05 -25.76
CA GLN A 186 -3.63 1.67 -26.34
C GLN A 186 -4.81 2.27 -25.55
N ALA A 187 -4.77 2.19 -24.21
CA ALA A 187 -5.81 2.75 -23.35
C ALA A 187 -5.91 4.28 -23.47
N THR A 188 -4.77 4.98 -23.51
CA THR A 188 -4.70 6.42 -23.74
C THR A 188 -4.37 6.76 -25.20
N SER A 189 -4.85 5.95 -26.15
CA SER A 189 -4.72 6.30 -27.57
C SER A 189 -5.50 7.57 -27.86
N ASP A 190 -5.03 8.36 -28.83
CA ASP A 190 -5.69 9.60 -29.25
C ASP A 190 -7.18 9.37 -29.52
N GLU A 191 -7.55 8.26 -30.18
CA GLU A 191 -8.93 7.90 -30.46
C GLU A 191 -9.78 7.68 -29.18
N ASN A 192 -9.26 6.94 -28.21
CA ASN A 192 -9.97 6.70 -26.95
C ASN A 192 -10.11 7.97 -26.11
N LEU A 193 -9.07 8.80 -26.06
CA LEU A 193 -9.12 10.09 -25.39
C LEU A 193 -10.20 10.99 -26.03
N LEU A 194 -10.16 11.16 -27.35
CA LEU A 194 -11.15 12.00 -28.04
C LEU A 194 -12.59 11.47 -27.90
N ARG A 195 -12.79 10.14 -27.87
CA ARG A 195 -14.10 9.54 -27.57
C ARG A 195 -14.59 9.92 -26.17
N ALA A 196 -13.78 9.67 -25.15
CA ALA A 196 -14.13 9.97 -23.76
C ALA A 196 -14.46 11.46 -23.55
N LEU A 197 -13.71 12.36 -24.22
CA LEU A 197 -13.97 13.81 -24.16
C LEU A 197 -15.31 14.20 -24.80
N ARG A 198 -15.69 13.57 -25.93
CA ARG A 198 -16.99 13.81 -26.60
C ARG A 198 -18.16 13.28 -25.78
N GLU A 199 -18.00 12.12 -25.15
CA GLU A 199 -19.01 11.53 -24.28
C GLU A 199 -19.28 12.42 -23.06
N LEU A 200 -18.22 12.87 -22.39
CA LEU A 200 -18.34 13.82 -21.27
C LEU A 200 -19.00 15.14 -21.70
N ALA A 201 -18.66 15.67 -22.88
CA ALA A 201 -19.30 16.88 -23.41
C ALA A 201 -20.80 16.69 -23.68
N THR A 202 -21.19 15.50 -24.13
CA THR A 202 -22.58 15.14 -24.36
C THR A 202 -23.35 15.05 -23.04
N GLU A 203 -22.76 14.43 -22.02
CA GLU A 203 -23.35 14.31 -20.69
C GLU A 203 -23.55 15.68 -20.01
N LEU A 204 -22.56 16.56 -20.11
CA LEU A 204 -22.64 17.90 -19.53
C LEU A 204 -23.49 18.87 -20.37
N GLY A 205 -23.85 18.49 -21.61
CA GLY A 205 -24.55 19.36 -22.57
C GLY A 205 -23.72 20.57 -23.01
N ARG A 206 -22.42 20.59 -22.70
CA ARG A 206 -21.46 21.65 -23.03
C ARG A 206 -20.05 21.09 -23.03
N THR A 207 -19.13 21.81 -23.67
CA THR A 207 -17.71 21.45 -23.67
C THR A 207 -17.16 21.46 -22.23
N PRO A 208 -16.57 20.34 -21.77
CA PRO A 208 -16.08 20.22 -20.40
C PRO A 208 -14.90 21.15 -20.15
N THR A 209 -14.86 21.73 -18.95
CA THR A 209 -13.69 22.49 -18.47
C THR A 209 -12.55 21.55 -18.11
N PHE A 210 -11.35 22.11 -17.93
CA PHE A 210 -10.18 21.38 -17.43
C PHE A 210 -10.50 20.59 -16.15
N ASP A 211 -11.12 21.24 -15.17
CA ASP A 211 -11.47 20.63 -13.89
C ASP A 211 -12.53 19.54 -14.07
N GLN A 212 -13.52 19.76 -14.92
CA GLN A 212 -14.56 18.75 -15.21
C GLN A 212 -13.98 17.51 -15.90
N VAL A 213 -13.02 17.66 -16.82
CA VAL A 213 -12.32 16.50 -17.39
C VAL A 213 -11.55 15.76 -16.30
N ASN A 214 -10.88 16.48 -15.40
CA ASN A 214 -10.06 15.86 -14.37
C ASN A 214 -10.88 15.20 -13.24
N GLU A 215 -12.05 15.73 -12.92
CA GLU A 215 -12.90 15.26 -11.82
C GLU A 215 -13.99 14.28 -12.26
N LEU A 216 -14.52 14.44 -13.47
CA LEU A 216 -15.69 13.68 -13.97
C LEU A 216 -15.37 12.81 -15.18
N GLY A 217 -14.25 13.04 -15.86
CA GLY A 217 -13.86 12.28 -17.05
C GLY A 217 -13.35 10.88 -16.73
N GLU A 218 -13.48 9.98 -17.70
CA GLU A 218 -12.91 8.62 -17.65
C GLU A 218 -11.38 8.64 -17.47
N TYR A 219 -10.74 9.65 -18.04
CA TYR A 219 -9.31 9.89 -17.92
C TYR A 219 -9.09 11.25 -17.27
N SER A 220 -8.05 11.35 -16.44
CA SER A 220 -7.55 12.64 -15.98
C SER A 220 -7.09 13.49 -17.17
N ILE A 221 -6.92 14.79 -16.95
CA ILE A 221 -6.61 15.73 -18.04
C ILE A 221 -5.20 15.54 -18.65
N TRP A 222 -4.27 14.94 -17.91
CA TRP A 222 -2.86 14.81 -18.29
C TRP A 222 -2.58 13.91 -19.52
N PRO A 223 -3.25 12.76 -19.70
CA PRO A 223 -3.26 12.04 -20.97
C PRO A 223 -3.55 12.91 -22.20
N TYR A 224 -4.57 13.78 -22.14
CA TYR A 224 -4.94 14.68 -23.24
C TYR A 224 -3.86 15.71 -23.53
N ILE A 225 -3.30 16.34 -22.49
CA ILE A 225 -2.20 17.32 -22.63
C ILE A 225 -0.97 16.67 -23.28
N ARG A 226 -0.64 15.43 -22.91
CA ARG A 226 0.51 14.72 -23.49
C ARG A 226 0.30 14.33 -24.96
N ALA A 227 -0.92 13.97 -25.34
CA ALA A 227 -1.26 13.58 -26.71
C ALA A 227 -1.41 14.79 -27.65
N PHE A 228 -2.08 15.85 -27.19
CA PHE A 228 -2.51 16.96 -28.04
C PHE A 228 -1.82 18.29 -27.74
N GLY A 229 -1.01 18.39 -26.68
CA GLY A 229 -0.30 19.61 -26.26
C GLY A 229 -1.06 20.42 -25.21
N SER A 230 -2.38 20.54 -25.35
CA SER A 230 -3.24 21.28 -24.42
C SER A 230 -4.68 20.75 -24.39
N HIS A 231 -5.44 21.15 -23.36
CA HIS A 231 -6.88 20.87 -23.26
C HIS A 231 -7.65 21.42 -24.47
N ASN A 232 -7.33 22.64 -24.92
CA ASN A 232 -8.02 23.26 -26.04
C ASN A 232 -7.73 22.52 -27.36
N GLU A 233 -6.48 22.11 -27.60
CA GLU A 233 -6.13 21.30 -28.77
C GLU A 233 -6.82 19.94 -28.75
N ALA A 234 -6.97 19.31 -27.56
CA ALA A 234 -7.74 18.08 -27.42
C ALA A 234 -9.26 18.29 -27.68
N VAL A 235 -9.82 19.41 -27.19
CA VAL A 235 -11.23 19.81 -27.44
C VAL A 235 -11.47 20.08 -28.92
N GLU A 236 -10.54 20.76 -29.60
CA GLU A 236 -10.60 21.03 -31.05
C GLU A 236 -10.45 19.73 -31.86
N ALA A 237 -9.49 18.87 -31.50
CA ALA A 237 -9.34 17.54 -32.11
C ALA A 237 -10.57 16.65 -31.88
N ALA A 238 -11.29 16.86 -30.77
CA ALA A 238 -12.56 16.21 -30.50
C ALA A 238 -13.72 16.79 -31.32
N GLY A 239 -13.51 17.87 -32.09
CA GLY A 239 -14.55 18.55 -32.87
C GLY A 239 -15.53 19.34 -32.01
N LEU A 240 -15.14 19.69 -30.78
CA LEU A 240 -15.96 20.45 -29.83
C LEU A 240 -15.57 21.93 -29.89
N SER A 241 -16.54 22.81 -29.67
CA SER A 241 -16.28 24.25 -29.55
C SER A 241 -15.69 24.57 -28.18
N ILE A 242 -14.57 25.29 -28.12
CA ILE A 242 -13.95 25.69 -26.84
C ILE A 242 -14.95 26.45 -25.97
N ASN A 243 -15.07 26.05 -24.70
CA ASN A 243 -15.95 26.69 -23.72
C ASN A 243 -15.37 28.07 -23.35
N LYS A 244 -16.09 29.15 -23.67
CA LYS A 244 -15.68 30.55 -23.40
C LYS A 244 -16.26 31.13 -22.10
N GLU A 245 -17.12 30.40 -21.36
CA GLU A 245 -17.78 30.91 -20.14
C GLU A 245 -16.84 31.02 -18.94
N HIS A 246 -15.84 30.15 -18.83
CA HIS A 246 -14.70 30.37 -17.94
C HIS A 246 -13.65 31.15 -18.71
N GLY A 247 -13.86 32.46 -18.77
CA GLY A 247 -12.92 33.48 -19.24
C GLY A 247 -11.93 33.00 -20.29
N THR A 248 -12.16 33.37 -21.55
CA THR A 248 -11.06 33.48 -22.51
C THR A 248 -9.89 34.20 -21.83
N VAL A 249 -8.83 33.46 -21.48
CA VAL A 249 -7.52 34.03 -21.66
C VAL A 249 -7.38 34.09 -23.18
N GLU A 250 -7.80 35.22 -23.75
CA GLU A 250 -7.40 35.57 -25.09
C GLU A 250 -5.87 35.55 -25.08
N GLY A 251 -5.30 34.48 -25.65
CA GLY A 251 -3.87 34.19 -25.65
C GLY A 251 -3.51 32.87 -24.96
N THR A 252 -3.75 31.73 -25.61
CA THR A 252 -2.72 30.68 -25.62
C THR A 252 -1.50 31.32 -26.27
N VAL A 253 -0.61 31.89 -25.48
CA VAL A 253 0.62 32.39 -26.09
C VAL A 253 1.44 31.15 -26.45
N GLU A 254 1.58 30.92 -27.76
CA GLU A 254 2.33 29.85 -28.40
C GLU A 254 3.81 29.93 -27.99
N TYR A 255 4.14 29.43 -26.80
CA TYR A 255 5.52 29.34 -26.34
C TYR A 255 6.11 27.94 -26.58
N GLY A 256 5.36 27.01 -27.16
CA GLY A 256 5.87 25.73 -27.61
C GLY A 256 6.08 24.68 -26.50
N VAL A 257 6.37 23.45 -26.91
CA VAL A 257 6.35 22.24 -26.07
C VAL A 257 7.31 22.25 -24.87
N ASN A 258 8.37 23.07 -24.89
CA ASN A 258 9.33 23.16 -23.79
C ASN A 258 8.97 24.24 -22.75
N TRP A 259 7.92 25.04 -22.98
CA TRP A 259 7.53 26.14 -22.09
C TRP A 259 7.25 25.68 -20.67
N ALA A 260 6.47 24.62 -20.48
CA ALA A 260 6.13 24.11 -19.15
C ALA A 260 7.39 23.74 -18.34
N THR A 261 8.35 23.07 -18.97
CA THR A 261 9.63 22.70 -18.34
C THR A 261 10.49 23.91 -18.03
N GLN A 262 10.62 24.85 -18.96
CA GLN A 262 11.47 26.03 -18.79
C GLN A 262 10.87 27.02 -17.79
N ARG A 263 9.55 27.15 -17.75
CA ARG A 263 8.81 27.91 -16.73
C ARG A 263 9.10 27.38 -15.33
N LEU A 264 9.03 26.05 -15.12
CA LEU A 264 9.32 25.45 -13.82
C LEU A 264 10.77 25.71 -13.39
N LYS A 265 11.73 25.53 -14.30
CA LYS A 265 13.15 25.82 -14.03
C LYS A 265 13.42 27.29 -13.71
N ALA A 266 12.70 28.23 -14.35
CA ALA A 266 12.81 29.65 -14.04
C ALA A 266 12.31 29.94 -12.62
N LEU A 267 11.16 29.37 -12.22
CA LEU A 267 10.64 29.50 -10.87
C LEU A 267 11.57 28.89 -9.82
N GLU A 268 12.16 27.71 -10.09
CA GLU A 268 13.14 27.08 -9.20
C GLU A 268 14.44 27.89 -9.08
N ARG A 269 14.95 28.44 -10.19
CA ARG A 269 16.12 29.34 -10.19
C ARG A 269 15.87 30.59 -9.33
N ASP A 270 14.67 31.11 -9.41
CA ASP A 270 14.23 32.35 -8.74
C ASP A 270 13.75 32.11 -7.30
N ASP A 271 13.97 30.90 -6.76
CA ASP A 271 13.53 30.45 -5.43
C ASP A 271 12.05 30.71 -5.15
N TRP A 272 11.22 30.68 -6.20
CA TRP A 272 9.79 30.97 -6.13
C TRP A 272 9.47 32.37 -5.57
N VAL A 273 10.36 33.35 -5.78
CA VAL A 273 10.18 34.75 -5.38
C VAL A 273 10.16 35.65 -6.60
N CYS A 274 9.36 36.72 -6.56
CA CYS A 274 9.39 37.78 -7.56
C CYS A 274 10.80 38.38 -7.68
N GLN A 275 11.31 38.53 -8.90
CA GLN A 275 12.67 39.03 -9.16
C GLN A 275 12.72 40.53 -9.48
N ASP A 276 11.62 41.27 -9.32
CA ASP A 276 11.67 42.74 -9.44
C ASP A 276 12.38 43.33 -8.22
N GLU A 277 13.27 44.30 -8.46
CA GLU A 277 14.20 44.84 -7.45
C GLU A 277 13.54 45.40 -6.17
N ASN A 278 12.24 45.69 -6.20
CA ASN A 278 11.50 46.23 -5.06
C ASN A 278 10.33 45.32 -4.63
N CYS A 279 10.36 44.03 -4.98
CA CYS A 279 9.31 43.08 -4.67
C CYS A 279 9.88 41.77 -4.12
N GLU A 280 9.53 41.43 -2.88
CA GLU A 280 9.94 40.19 -2.22
C GLU A 280 8.81 39.14 -2.17
N MET A 281 7.76 39.32 -2.98
CA MET A 281 6.57 38.47 -2.94
C MET A 281 6.90 37.04 -3.35
N THR A 282 6.56 36.10 -2.48
CA THR A 282 6.70 34.66 -2.74
C THR A 282 5.55 34.11 -3.58
N ASP A 283 5.75 32.95 -4.23
CA ASP A 283 4.70 32.21 -4.95
C ASP A 283 3.52 31.84 -4.05
N HIS A 284 3.79 31.53 -2.78
CA HIS A 284 2.74 31.26 -1.81
C HIS A 284 1.85 32.50 -1.57
N GLU A 285 2.46 33.64 -1.26
CA GLU A 285 1.73 34.90 -1.04
C GLU A 285 0.99 35.33 -2.31
N HIS A 286 1.61 35.15 -3.48
CA HIS A 286 1.00 35.45 -4.76
C HIS A 286 -0.25 34.60 -5.02
N ARG A 287 -0.22 33.29 -4.70
CA ARG A 287 -1.40 32.41 -4.81
C ARG A 287 -2.52 32.84 -3.88
N VAL A 288 -2.19 33.22 -2.65
CA VAL A 288 -3.18 33.71 -1.68
C VAL A 288 -3.84 35.00 -2.18
N GLN A 289 -3.05 35.91 -2.76
CA GLN A 289 -3.54 37.23 -3.18
C GLN A 289 -4.25 37.22 -4.54
N TYR A 290 -3.74 36.46 -5.51
CA TYR A 290 -4.16 36.53 -6.92
C TYR A 290 -4.80 35.22 -7.42
N GLY A 291 -4.87 34.17 -6.60
CA GLY A 291 -5.46 32.89 -6.98
C GLY A 291 -4.63 32.05 -7.96
N GLN A 292 -3.39 32.46 -8.26
CA GLN A 292 -2.49 31.78 -9.18
C GLN A 292 -1.02 31.92 -8.75
N GLY A 293 -0.13 31.07 -9.27
CA GLY A 293 1.31 31.19 -9.03
C GLY A 293 1.94 32.38 -9.74
N LEU A 294 3.22 32.66 -9.48
CA LEU A 294 3.97 33.73 -10.14
C LEU A 294 3.93 33.57 -11.67
N ASP A 295 3.92 34.71 -12.35
CA ASP A 295 4.02 34.80 -13.80
C ASP A 295 5.50 34.63 -14.20
N VAL A 296 5.78 34.05 -15.37
CA VAL A 296 7.14 33.99 -15.93
C VAL A 296 7.14 34.77 -17.23
N HIS A 297 7.97 35.81 -17.28
CA HIS A 297 8.02 36.79 -18.35
C HIS A 297 9.26 36.59 -19.24
N HIS A 298 9.11 36.79 -20.54
CA HIS A 298 10.25 36.84 -21.47
C HIS A 298 10.90 38.23 -21.47
N LEU A 299 12.20 38.31 -21.19
CA LEU A 299 12.97 39.57 -21.19
C LEU A 299 13.07 40.20 -22.59
N GLN A 300 13.12 39.37 -23.63
CA GLN A 300 13.03 39.77 -25.02
C GLN A 300 11.81 39.11 -25.66
N LYS A 301 11.09 39.87 -26.50
CA LYS A 301 9.83 39.45 -27.11
C LYS A 301 10.04 38.20 -27.95
N VAL A 302 9.27 37.13 -27.71
CA VAL A 302 9.40 35.83 -28.40
C VAL A 302 9.52 35.91 -29.92
N ARG A 303 8.83 36.85 -30.56
CA ARG A 303 8.91 37.13 -32.01
C ARG A 303 10.30 37.55 -32.52
N THR A 304 11.27 37.86 -31.65
CA THR A 304 12.64 38.26 -32.03
C THR A 304 13.59 37.08 -32.15
N PHE A 305 13.13 35.86 -31.86
CA PHE A 305 13.92 34.64 -31.91
C PHE A 305 13.51 33.74 -33.07
N ASP A 306 14.49 33.03 -33.64
CA ASP A 306 14.26 32.09 -34.74
C ASP A 306 13.54 30.80 -34.30
N SER A 307 13.48 30.53 -32.99
CA SER A 307 12.75 29.39 -32.43
C SER A 307 12.21 29.66 -31.02
N LEU A 308 11.09 29.03 -30.69
CA LEU A 308 10.52 29.04 -29.33
C LEU A 308 11.46 28.36 -28.31
N GLY A 309 12.25 27.38 -28.75
CA GLY A 309 13.28 26.75 -27.94
C GLY A 309 14.33 27.74 -27.44
N THR A 310 14.79 28.62 -28.32
CA THR A 310 15.73 29.70 -28.01
C THR A 310 15.07 30.80 -27.19
N ALA A 311 13.83 31.19 -27.53
CA ALA A 311 13.10 32.20 -26.78
C ALA A 311 12.88 31.79 -25.31
N ASN A 312 12.67 30.50 -25.05
CA ASN A 312 12.43 29.94 -23.71
C ASN A 312 13.70 29.55 -22.94
N GLN A 313 14.87 29.98 -23.39
CA GLN A 313 16.10 29.82 -22.62
C GLN A 313 15.98 30.59 -21.29
N LEU A 314 16.52 30.03 -20.20
CA LEU A 314 16.32 30.57 -18.85
C LEU A 314 16.85 32.00 -18.72
N GLU A 315 17.90 32.32 -19.46
CA GLU A 315 18.53 33.63 -19.53
C GLU A 315 17.57 34.70 -20.08
N ASN A 316 16.54 34.29 -20.83
CA ASN A 316 15.50 35.16 -21.35
C ASN A 316 14.21 35.13 -20.50
N LEU A 317 14.19 34.45 -19.35
CA LEU A 317 13.01 34.31 -18.50
C LEU A 317 13.21 34.93 -17.12
N VAL A 318 12.17 35.53 -16.56
CA VAL A 318 12.15 36.09 -15.20
C VAL A 318 10.82 35.84 -14.49
N SER A 319 10.85 35.41 -13.23
CA SER A 319 9.66 35.20 -12.41
C SER A 319 9.19 36.51 -11.78
N LEU A 320 7.92 36.87 -11.96
CA LEU A 320 7.34 38.13 -11.50
C LEU A 320 5.96 37.92 -10.90
N CYS A 321 5.60 38.70 -9.89
CA CYS A 321 4.21 38.78 -9.42
C CYS A 321 3.35 39.56 -10.41
N ARG A 322 2.02 39.41 -10.33
CA ARG A 322 1.07 40.00 -11.29
C ARG A 322 1.22 41.50 -11.45
N SER A 323 1.45 42.23 -10.36
CA SER A 323 1.62 43.69 -10.38
C SER A 323 2.95 44.11 -11.00
N CYS A 324 4.03 43.38 -10.76
CA CYS A 324 5.33 43.63 -11.39
C CYS A 324 5.33 43.21 -12.87
N HIS A 325 4.69 42.10 -13.22
CA HIS A 325 4.55 41.63 -14.59
C HIS A 325 3.93 42.71 -15.50
N VAL A 326 2.82 43.31 -15.07
CA VAL A 326 2.17 44.41 -15.82
C VAL A 326 3.08 45.64 -15.94
N GLN A 327 3.90 45.95 -14.92
CA GLN A 327 4.84 47.06 -15.01
C GLN A 327 5.95 46.80 -16.04
N TRP A 328 6.44 45.57 -16.11
CA TRP A 328 7.47 45.16 -17.05
C TRP A 328 6.97 45.18 -18.50
N GLU A 329 5.74 44.71 -18.76
CA GLU A 329 5.10 44.81 -20.09
C GLU A 329 5.01 46.26 -20.59
N ASN A 330 4.74 47.19 -19.67
CA ASN A 330 4.64 48.63 -19.98
C ASN A 330 6.01 49.29 -20.20
N ARG A 331 7.08 48.83 -19.55
CA ARG A 331 8.45 49.34 -19.73
C ARG A 331 9.02 48.95 -21.11
N MET A 332 8.67 47.78 -21.63
CA MET A 332 9.17 47.25 -22.91
C MET A 332 8.33 47.62 -24.15
N SER A 333 7.31 48.46 -23.96
CA SER A 333 6.42 48.94 -25.03
C SER A 333 6.73 50.38 -25.48
N ARG A 334 7.78 51.00 -24.93
CA ARG A 334 8.35 52.29 -25.38
C ARG A 334 9.63 52.06 -26.16
#